data_AF-A0A975B5B4-F1
#
_entry.id   AF-A0A975B5B4-F1
#
_cell.length_a   1.000
_cell.length_b   1.000
_cell.length_c   1.000
_cell.angle_alpha   90.00
_cell.angle_beta   90.00
_cell.angle_gamma   90.00
#
_symmetry.space_group_name_H-M   'P 1'
#
loop_
_entity.id
_entity.type
_entity.pdbx_description
1 polymer ?
#
loop_
_entity_poly.entity_id
_entity_poly.type
_entity_poly.pdbx_seq_one_letter_code
_entity_poly.pdbx_strand_id
1 'polypeptide(L)'
;MNQQQSLKQLSKFLSYVLGSRPDEFGLVPDKQGFVKIKELLKALNEEKGTKNIRMAGINEVIISNPDPLIEIKDNLIRAKNRENLPEILPEENLPKLLYTCVRQKAHPVVLDKGINPLGGSPYVILTSDKYMAAKLGKRIDQSPLLLTVQVEWSKQMGVEFKKFGESIYLAQSIPVGGFTAPPLPKDKPDDTKKDPPVLKPKTPGSYFPEIIAPEDKRFERHKKRKKDMLRDKEKRRLRKQKIQSWEDF
;
A
#
# COMPACT_ATOMS: atom_id res chain seq x y z
N MET A 1 13.91 23.51 19.70
CA MET A 1 13.88 23.91 18.27
C MET A 1 12.65 24.79 18.07
N ASN A 2 12.83 25.95 17.45
CA ASN A 2 11.77 26.94 17.27
C ASN A 2 10.72 26.40 16.27
N GLN A 3 9.44 26.33 16.63
CA GLN A 3 8.40 25.66 15.82
C GLN A 3 8.28 26.26 14.41
N GLN A 4 8.48 27.57 14.27
CA GLN A 4 8.50 28.25 12.97
C GLN A 4 9.67 27.81 12.08
N GLN A 5 10.84 27.50 12.66
CA GLN A 5 11.99 27.01 11.89
C GLN A 5 11.72 25.59 11.36
N SER A 6 11.07 24.72 12.15
CA SER A 6 10.70 23.38 11.69
C SER A 6 9.65 23.42 10.57
N LEU A 7 8.69 24.35 10.61
CA LEU A 7 7.69 24.49 9.53
C LEU A 7 8.31 25.00 8.24
N LYS A 8 9.23 25.98 8.31
CA LYS A 8 9.97 26.45 7.13
C LYS A 8 10.84 25.35 6.51
N GLN A 9 11.50 24.55 7.33
CA GLN A 9 12.28 23.40 6.87
C GLN A 9 11.38 22.35 6.20
N LEU A 10 10.23 22.05 6.80
CA LEU A 10 9.26 21.13 6.20
C LEU A 10 8.72 21.65 4.86
N SER A 11 8.41 22.94 4.76
CA SER A 11 7.96 23.56 3.50
C SER A 11 8.99 23.42 2.37
N LYS A 12 10.25 23.75 2.65
CA LYS A 12 11.35 23.58 1.68
C LYS A 12 11.54 22.11 1.29
N PHE A 13 11.48 21.22 2.27
CA PHE A 13 11.62 19.79 2.04
C PHE A 13 10.48 19.23 1.17
N LEU A 14 9.23 19.61 1.43
CA LEU A 14 8.09 19.21 0.60
C LEU A 14 8.21 19.77 -0.83
N SER A 15 8.67 21.00 -0.99
CA SER A 15 8.93 21.58 -2.31
C SER A 15 10.01 20.80 -3.08
N TYR A 16 11.07 20.36 -2.41
CA TYR A 16 12.12 19.54 -3.02
C TYR A 16 11.60 18.16 -3.45
N VAL A 17 10.91 17.47 -2.53
CA VAL A 17 10.33 16.14 -2.78
C VAL A 17 9.34 16.16 -3.94
N LEU A 18 8.49 17.18 -4.02
CA LEU A 18 7.41 17.23 -5.02
C LEU A 18 7.80 17.95 -6.33
N GLY A 19 8.78 18.86 -6.29
CA GLY A 19 9.10 19.75 -7.41
C GLY A 19 10.46 19.51 -8.07
N SER A 20 11.38 18.80 -7.41
CA SER A 20 12.74 18.58 -7.92
C SER A 20 13.10 17.11 -8.02
N ARG A 21 12.93 16.33 -6.95
CA ARG A 21 13.43 14.95 -6.88
C ARG A 21 12.41 13.97 -6.29
N PRO A 22 11.19 13.85 -6.87
CA PRO A 22 10.21 12.85 -6.42
C PRO A 22 10.69 11.41 -6.63
N ASP A 23 11.59 11.18 -7.57
CA ASP A 23 12.17 9.88 -7.90
C ASP A 23 13.01 9.31 -6.75
N GLU A 24 13.75 10.14 -6.02
CA GLU A 24 14.50 9.72 -4.82
C GLU A 24 13.59 9.15 -3.72
N PHE A 25 12.35 9.59 -3.70
CA PHE A 25 11.34 9.14 -2.74
C PHE A 25 10.41 8.09 -3.33
N GLY A 26 10.60 7.63 -4.57
CA GLY A 26 9.75 6.59 -5.14
C GLY A 26 8.35 7.09 -5.48
N LEU A 27 8.21 8.39 -5.71
CA LEU A 27 6.95 9.04 -6.05
C LEU A 27 6.97 9.36 -7.54
N VAL A 28 5.85 9.05 -8.20
CA VAL A 28 5.68 9.35 -9.63
C VAL A 28 4.47 10.28 -9.74
N PRO A 29 4.69 11.57 -9.99
CA PRO A 29 3.61 12.52 -10.18
C PRO A 29 2.88 12.26 -11.50
N ASP A 30 1.64 12.73 -11.56
CA ASP A 30 0.91 12.79 -12.82
C ASP A 30 1.44 13.89 -13.74
N LYS A 31 0.84 14.03 -14.94
CA LYS A 31 1.20 15.06 -15.93
C LYS A 31 1.10 16.49 -15.39
N GLN A 32 0.33 16.73 -14.33
CA GLN A 32 0.14 18.04 -13.71
C GLN A 32 1.05 18.25 -12.49
N GLY A 33 1.85 17.24 -12.11
CA GLY A 33 2.74 17.27 -10.95
C GLY A 33 2.10 16.76 -9.65
N PHE A 34 0.89 16.23 -9.69
CA PHE A 34 0.17 15.78 -8.50
C PHE A 34 0.58 14.38 -8.07
N VAL A 35 0.71 14.21 -6.76
CA VAL A 35 0.94 12.93 -6.08
C VAL A 35 -0.15 12.73 -5.05
N LYS A 36 -0.54 11.48 -4.78
CA LYS A 36 -1.48 11.16 -3.69
C LYS A 36 -0.86 11.48 -2.35
N ILE A 37 -1.56 12.24 -1.52
CA ILE A 37 -1.10 12.62 -0.17
C ILE A 37 -0.76 11.38 0.68
N LYS A 38 -1.55 10.30 0.55
CA LYS A 38 -1.29 9.04 1.26
C LYS A 38 0.03 8.40 0.86
N GLU A 39 0.43 8.49 -0.41
CA GLU A 39 1.69 7.95 -0.90
C GLU A 39 2.87 8.82 -0.46
N LEU A 40 2.71 10.14 -0.55
CA LEU A 40 3.68 11.09 0.00
C LEU A 40 3.93 10.82 1.49
N LEU A 41 2.88 10.77 2.32
CA LEU A 41 3.04 10.54 3.75
C LEU A 41 3.72 9.21 4.06
N LYS A 42 3.46 8.15 3.28
CA LYS A 42 4.17 6.87 3.43
C LYS A 42 5.65 7.02 3.08
N ALA A 43 5.96 7.66 1.96
CA ALA A 43 7.34 7.89 1.53
C ALA A 43 8.13 8.70 2.56
N LEU A 44 7.56 9.80 3.05
CA LEU A 44 8.20 10.66 4.04
C LEU A 44 8.42 9.95 5.37
N ASN A 45 7.50 9.09 5.82
CA ASN A 45 7.66 8.38 7.11
C ASN A 45 8.67 7.22 7.05
N GLU A 46 9.12 6.81 5.85
CA GLU A 46 10.18 5.83 5.69
C GLU A 46 11.59 6.44 5.76
N GLU A 47 11.71 7.73 5.44
CA GLU A 47 12.99 8.42 5.46
C GLU A 47 13.49 8.71 6.88
N LYS A 48 14.81 8.75 7.03
CA LYS A 48 15.46 9.01 8.31
C LYS A 48 15.25 10.49 8.67
N GLY A 49 14.80 10.77 9.90
CA GLY A 49 14.59 12.14 10.40
C GLY A 49 13.22 12.74 10.10
N THR A 50 12.39 12.07 9.30
CA THR A 50 11.05 12.53 8.89
C THR A 50 9.93 11.61 9.36
N LYS A 51 10.27 10.66 10.24
CA LYS A 51 9.31 9.83 10.98
C LYS A 51 8.41 10.76 11.79
N ASN A 52 7.10 10.67 11.59
CA ASN A 52 6.02 11.44 12.22
C ASN A 52 5.48 12.64 11.44
N ILE A 53 5.83 12.81 10.16
CA ILE A 53 5.12 13.78 9.32
C ILE A 53 3.68 13.28 9.10
N ARG A 54 2.72 14.13 9.47
CA ARG A 54 1.27 13.89 9.35
C ARG A 54 0.62 14.97 8.49
N MET A 55 -0.60 14.69 8.03
CA MET A 55 -1.42 15.67 7.30
C MET A 55 -1.56 17.00 8.06
N ALA A 56 -1.71 16.97 9.38
CA ALA A 56 -1.79 18.16 10.20
C ALA A 56 -0.56 19.08 10.03
N GLY A 57 0.65 18.51 9.99
CA GLY A 57 1.87 19.29 9.77
C GLY A 57 1.96 19.89 8.36
N ILE A 58 1.45 19.19 7.34
CA ILE A 58 1.36 19.74 5.98
C ILE A 58 0.35 20.91 5.95
N ASN A 59 -0.79 20.77 6.61
CA ASN A 59 -1.79 21.84 6.70
C ASN A 59 -1.25 23.07 7.44
N GLU A 60 -0.51 22.86 8.54
CA GLU A 60 0.15 23.95 9.27
C GLU A 60 1.14 24.71 8.37
N VAL A 61 1.90 24.02 7.51
CA VAL A 61 2.79 24.66 6.53
C VAL A 61 2.02 25.58 5.57
N ILE A 62 0.83 25.16 5.13
CA ILE A 62 -0.02 25.93 4.21
C ILE A 62 -0.63 27.14 4.91
N ILE A 63 -1.12 26.98 6.14
CA ILE A 63 -1.77 28.06 6.91
C ILE A 63 -0.74 29.09 7.41
N SER A 64 0.45 28.65 7.81
CA SER A 64 1.48 29.53 8.38
C SER A 64 2.25 30.36 7.36
N ASN A 65 2.21 30.00 6.07
CA ASN A 65 2.89 30.73 5.00
C ASN A 65 1.86 31.45 4.12
N PRO A 66 1.96 32.78 3.95
CA PRO A 66 1.05 33.53 3.09
C PRO A 66 1.18 33.13 1.61
N ASP A 67 2.35 32.64 1.19
CA ASP A 67 2.57 32.03 -0.12
C ASP A 67 3.24 30.66 0.03
N PRO A 68 2.46 29.57 0.22
CA PRO A 68 3.02 28.24 0.39
C PRO A 68 3.59 27.72 -0.92
N LEU A 69 4.74 27.02 -0.86
CA LEU A 69 5.41 26.43 -2.02
C LEU A 69 4.71 25.18 -2.59
N ILE A 70 3.64 24.75 -1.92
CA ILE A 70 2.86 23.54 -2.23
C ILE A 70 1.39 23.89 -2.38
N GLU A 71 0.68 23.06 -3.14
CA GLU A 71 -0.74 23.17 -3.40
C GLU A 71 -1.41 21.81 -3.13
N ILE A 72 -2.56 21.84 -2.46
CA ILE A 72 -3.40 20.65 -2.21
C ILE A 72 -4.70 20.80 -2.98
N LYS A 73 -5.07 19.73 -3.69
CA LYS A 73 -6.37 19.59 -4.36
C LYS A 73 -6.96 18.24 -3.98
N ASP A 74 -8.04 18.26 -3.20
CA ASP A 74 -8.67 17.04 -2.65
C ASP A 74 -7.66 16.16 -1.88
N ASN A 75 -7.37 14.97 -2.42
CA ASN A 75 -6.42 14.00 -1.87
C ASN A 75 -5.05 14.03 -2.59
N LEU A 76 -4.83 15.03 -3.43
CA LEU A 76 -3.62 15.22 -4.23
C LEU A 76 -2.84 16.44 -3.74
N ILE A 77 -1.52 16.37 -3.87
CA ILE A 77 -0.59 17.44 -3.50
C ILE A 77 0.48 17.59 -4.58
N ARG A 78 0.90 18.82 -4.84
CA ARG A 78 2.00 19.14 -5.77
C ARG A 78 2.82 20.33 -5.25
N ALA A 79 4.03 20.49 -5.78
CA ALA A 79 4.76 21.74 -5.65
C ALA A 79 4.24 22.79 -6.66
N LYS A 80 4.31 24.08 -6.29
CA LYS A 80 4.02 25.18 -7.22
C LYS A 80 5.11 25.31 -8.28
N ASN A 81 6.38 25.31 -7.84
CA ASN A 81 7.53 25.25 -8.75
C ASN A 81 7.77 23.80 -9.20
N ARG A 82 7.82 23.59 -10.51
CA ARG A 82 7.98 22.28 -11.18
C ARG A 82 9.02 22.32 -12.30
N GLU A 83 9.83 23.37 -12.37
CA GLU A 83 10.82 23.56 -13.44
C GLU A 83 11.87 22.44 -13.46
N ASN A 84 12.15 21.86 -12.29
CA ASN A 84 13.12 20.78 -12.12
C ASN A 84 12.46 19.40 -12.01
N LEU A 85 11.17 19.28 -12.33
CA LEU A 85 10.48 18.01 -12.22
C LEU A 85 10.96 17.06 -13.32
N PRO A 86 11.38 15.82 -13.00
CA PRO A 86 11.82 14.88 -14.04
C PRO A 86 10.68 14.57 -15.01
N GLU A 87 11.01 14.50 -16.29
CA GLU A 87 10.07 14.05 -17.31
C GLU A 87 10.08 12.52 -17.42
N ILE A 88 8.95 11.95 -17.85
CA ILE A 88 8.85 10.53 -18.18
C ILE A 88 9.30 10.37 -19.63
N LEU A 89 10.51 9.84 -19.82
CA LEU A 89 11.13 9.72 -21.14
C LEU A 89 11.32 8.25 -21.53
N PRO A 90 11.22 7.89 -22.81
CA PRO A 90 11.69 6.59 -23.28
C PRO A 90 13.21 6.50 -23.04
N GLU A 91 13.69 5.34 -22.61
CA GLU A 91 15.11 5.11 -22.36
C GLU A 91 15.57 3.86 -23.12
N GLU A 92 16.57 4.04 -23.97
CA GLU A 92 17.16 2.93 -24.74
C GLU A 92 18.11 2.11 -23.86
N ASN A 93 18.92 2.80 -23.06
CA ASN A 93 19.95 2.21 -22.20
C ASN A 93 19.39 1.85 -20.82
N LEU A 94 18.64 0.75 -20.79
CA LEU A 94 18.12 0.21 -19.53
C LEU A 94 19.10 -0.77 -18.87
N PRO A 95 19.11 -0.81 -17.52
CA PRO A 95 19.76 -1.88 -16.79
C PRO A 95 19.23 -3.25 -17.22
N LYS A 96 20.07 -4.29 -17.17
CA LYS A 96 19.65 -5.67 -17.47
C LYS A 96 18.56 -6.18 -16.52
N LEU A 97 18.68 -5.79 -15.24
CA LEU A 97 17.80 -6.19 -14.16
C LEU A 97 17.18 -4.97 -13.51
N LEU A 98 15.87 -5.04 -13.28
CA LEU A 98 15.14 -4.10 -12.46
C LEU A 98 14.45 -4.83 -11.32
N TYR A 99 14.09 -4.09 -10.27
CA TYR A 99 13.50 -4.64 -9.06
C TYR A 99 12.18 -3.96 -8.77
N THR A 100 11.23 -4.75 -8.27
CA THR A 100 9.95 -4.26 -7.78
C THR A 100 9.45 -5.13 -6.64
N CYS A 101 8.50 -4.62 -5.88
CA CYS A 101 7.92 -5.34 -4.75
C CYS A 101 6.42 -5.51 -4.92
N VAL A 102 5.94 -6.71 -4.61
CA VAL A 102 4.51 -7.02 -4.59
C VAL A 102 4.07 -7.47 -3.21
N ARG A 103 2.77 -7.37 -2.93
CA ARG A 103 2.18 -7.93 -1.70
C ARG A 103 2.40 -9.43 -1.67
N GLN A 104 2.65 -9.98 -0.48
CA GLN A 104 2.79 -11.43 -0.34
C GLN A 104 1.53 -12.16 -0.81
N LYS A 105 0.36 -11.61 -0.50
CA LYS A 105 -0.95 -12.14 -0.93
C LYS A 105 -1.18 -12.05 -2.43
N ALA A 106 -0.48 -11.16 -3.14
CA ALA A 106 -0.59 -11.03 -4.59
C ALA A 106 0.29 -12.04 -5.33
N HIS A 107 1.14 -12.80 -4.63
CA HIS A 107 2.10 -13.70 -5.26
C HIS A 107 1.48 -14.71 -6.23
N PRO A 108 0.39 -15.44 -5.89
CA PRO A 108 -0.22 -16.39 -6.82
C PRO A 108 -0.78 -15.70 -8.08
N VAL A 109 -1.37 -14.51 -7.91
CA VAL A 109 -1.93 -13.73 -9.02
C VAL A 109 -0.83 -13.20 -9.93
N VAL A 110 0.30 -12.80 -9.37
CA VAL A 110 1.45 -12.32 -10.15
C VAL A 110 2.05 -13.44 -10.98
N LEU A 111 2.15 -14.65 -10.43
CA LEU A 111 2.64 -15.82 -11.18
C LEU A 111 1.72 -16.21 -12.35
N ASP A 112 0.41 -16.01 -12.20
CA ASP A 112 -0.59 -16.35 -13.22
C ASP A 112 -0.77 -15.25 -14.28
N LYS A 113 -0.79 -13.98 -13.87
CA LYS A 113 -1.18 -12.83 -14.71
C LYS A 113 -0.08 -11.82 -14.99
N GLY A 114 1.09 -12.03 -14.41
CA GLY A 114 2.19 -11.06 -14.45
C GLY A 114 2.02 -9.90 -13.46
N ILE A 115 2.92 -8.93 -13.56
CA ILE A 115 2.93 -7.77 -12.65
C ILE A 115 2.10 -6.65 -13.28
N ASN A 116 1.04 -6.27 -12.58
CA ASN A 116 0.16 -5.18 -12.96
C ASN A 116 0.38 -3.94 -12.07
N PRO A 117 0.04 -2.73 -12.56
CA PRO A 117 0.16 -1.51 -11.79
C PRO A 117 -0.62 -1.56 -10.47
N LEU A 118 -0.06 -0.95 -9.43
CA LEU A 118 -0.67 -0.92 -8.10
C LEU A 118 -1.21 0.48 -7.77
N GLY A 119 -2.27 0.53 -6.96
CA GLY A 119 -2.68 1.76 -6.28
C GLY A 119 -3.31 2.81 -7.19
N GLY A 120 -3.71 2.45 -8.42
CA GLY A 120 -4.28 3.36 -9.40
C GLY A 120 -3.24 4.21 -10.14
N SER A 121 -1.96 3.86 -10.04
CA SER A 121 -0.96 4.28 -11.04
C SER A 121 -1.22 3.54 -12.34
N PRO A 122 -1.05 4.17 -13.52
CA PRO A 122 -1.10 3.48 -14.81
C PRO A 122 0.15 2.63 -15.10
N TYR A 123 1.19 2.75 -14.26
CA TYR A 123 2.47 2.08 -14.46
C TYR A 123 2.88 1.23 -13.26
N VAL A 124 3.55 0.12 -13.55
CA VAL A 124 4.40 -0.62 -12.61
C VAL A 124 5.66 0.18 -12.37
N ILE A 125 5.93 0.47 -11.10
CA ILE A 125 7.15 1.16 -10.67
C ILE A 125 8.24 0.12 -10.45
N LEU A 126 9.36 0.33 -11.13
CA LEU A 126 10.57 -0.49 -11.10
C LEU A 126 11.75 0.40 -10.70
N THR A 127 12.79 -0.20 -10.13
CA THR A 127 14.01 0.50 -9.73
C THR A 127 15.24 -0.33 -10.04
N SER A 128 16.35 0.32 -10.35
CA SER A 128 17.65 -0.35 -10.50
C SER A 128 18.23 -0.78 -9.15
N ASP A 129 17.88 -0.09 -8.07
CA ASP A 129 18.37 -0.38 -6.72
C ASP A 129 17.40 -1.25 -5.91
N LYS A 130 17.93 -2.33 -5.34
CA LYS A 130 17.20 -3.26 -4.45
C LYS A 130 16.78 -2.59 -3.14
N TYR A 131 17.59 -1.68 -2.60
CA TYR A 131 17.26 -1.00 -1.35
C TYR A 131 16.05 -0.08 -1.53
N MET A 132 16.02 0.66 -2.64
CA MET A 132 14.86 1.44 -3.04
C MET A 132 13.61 0.57 -3.28
N ALA A 133 13.75 -0.60 -3.92
CA ALA A 133 12.63 -1.53 -4.11
C ALA A 133 12.06 -1.99 -2.76
N ALA A 134 12.94 -2.30 -1.80
CA ALA A 134 12.53 -2.71 -0.45
C ALA A 134 11.80 -1.59 0.30
N LYS A 135 12.20 -0.32 0.15
CA LYS A 135 11.46 0.84 0.67
C LYS A 135 10.05 0.88 0.08
N LEU A 136 9.94 0.88 -1.24
CA LEU A 136 8.64 0.84 -1.95
C LEU A 136 7.76 -0.31 -1.48
N GLY A 137 8.35 -1.50 -1.27
CA GLY A 137 7.66 -2.68 -0.76
C GLY A 137 7.04 -2.47 0.63
N LYS A 138 7.78 -1.84 1.56
CA LYS A 138 7.30 -1.58 2.93
C LYS A 138 6.08 -0.67 2.99
N ARG A 139 5.91 0.21 2.00
CA ARG A 139 4.71 1.06 1.85
C ARG A 139 3.45 0.27 1.54
N ILE A 140 3.63 -0.90 0.94
CA ILE A 140 2.58 -1.73 0.36
C ILE A 140 2.17 -2.84 1.32
N ASP A 141 3.15 -3.52 1.91
CA ASP A 141 2.98 -4.68 2.79
C ASP A 141 4.07 -4.70 3.87
N GLN A 142 3.80 -5.36 4.99
CA GLN A 142 4.80 -5.57 6.05
C GLN A 142 5.88 -6.58 5.63
N SER A 143 5.48 -7.59 4.85
CA SER A 143 6.35 -8.64 4.28
C SER A 143 6.27 -8.63 2.75
N PRO A 144 6.76 -7.59 2.06
CA PRO A 144 6.72 -7.51 0.61
C PRO A 144 7.64 -8.56 -0.03
N LEU A 145 7.22 -9.08 -1.19
CA LEU A 145 8.05 -9.97 -1.99
C LEU A 145 8.81 -9.16 -3.03
N LEU A 146 10.14 -9.23 -2.97
CA LEU A 146 11.03 -8.63 -3.96
C LEU A 146 11.05 -9.51 -5.22
N LEU A 147 10.70 -8.91 -6.35
CA LEU A 147 10.75 -9.52 -7.68
C LEU A 147 11.90 -8.91 -8.48
N THR A 148 12.56 -9.75 -9.26
CA THR A 148 13.61 -9.33 -10.21
C THR A 148 13.07 -9.40 -11.62
N VAL A 149 12.98 -8.28 -12.32
CA VAL A 149 12.48 -8.17 -13.69
C VAL A 149 13.65 -8.24 -14.66
N GLN A 150 13.54 -9.13 -15.65
CA GLN A 150 14.47 -9.27 -16.78
C GLN A 150 14.05 -8.31 -17.88
N VAL A 151 14.82 -7.25 -18.08
CA VAL A 151 14.44 -6.16 -18.99
C VAL A 151 14.50 -6.60 -20.43
N GLU A 152 15.55 -7.32 -20.82
CA GLU A 152 15.75 -7.78 -22.20
C GLU A 152 14.62 -8.71 -22.66
N TRP A 153 14.29 -9.71 -21.85
CA TRP A 153 13.18 -10.62 -22.14
C TRP A 153 11.84 -9.87 -22.22
N SER A 154 11.60 -8.94 -21.29
CA SER A 154 10.37 -8.14 -21.28
C SER A 154 10.26 -7.25 -22.53
N LYS A 155 11.37 -6.64 -22.98
CA LYS A 155 11.42 -5.86 -24.23
C LYS A 155 11.08 -6.72 -25.45
N GLN A 156 11.64 -7.94 -25.53
CA GLN A 156 11.35 -8.88 -26.63
C GLN A 156 9.86 -9.26 -26.70
N MET A 157 9.19 -9.29 -25.55
CA MET A 157 7.75 -9.53 -25.44
C MET A 157 6.89 -8.26 -25.66
N GLY A 158 7.50 -7.16 -26.11
CA GLY A 158 6.81 -5.91 -26.44
C GLY A 158 6.56 -4.96 -25.26
N VAL A 159 7.23 -5.16 -24.11
CA VAL A 159 7.11 -4.23 -22.98
C VAL A 159 7.93 -2.97 -23.22
N GLU A 160 7.24 -1.84 -23.26
CA GLU A 160 7.87 -0.52 -23.25
C GLU A 160 8.22 -0.09 -21.83
N PHE A 161 9.47 0.35 -21.67
CA PHE A 161 9.96 0.93 -20.43
C PHE A 161 10.25 2.41 -20.63
N LYS A 162 9.86 3.21 -19.64
CA LYS A 162 10.15 4.64 -19.56
C LYS A 162 10.96 4.91 -18.31
N LYS A 163 11.87 5.86 -18.37
CA LYS A 163 12.64 6.30 -17.21
C LYS A 163 11.99 7.54 -16.60
N PHE A 164 12.05 7.63 -15.29
CA PHE A 164 11.61 8.78 -14.52
C PHE A 164 12.70 9.14 -13.51
N GLY A 165 13.32 10.31 -13.68
CA GLY A 165 14.48 10.70 -12.88
C GLY A 165 15.67 9.78 -13.12
N GLU A 166 16.41 9.45 -12.06
CA GLU A 166 17.65 8.65 -12.19
C GLU A 166 17.46 7.16 -11.92
N SER A 167 16.62 6.83 -10.94
CA SER A 167 16.55 5.47 -10.38
C SER A 167 15.22 4.76 -10.64
N ILE A 168 14.19 5.48 -11.11
CA ILE A 168 12.86 4.91 -11.35
C ILE A 168 12.66 4.60 -12.83
N TYR A 169 12.07 3.44 -13.06
CA TYR A 169 11.63 2.97 -14.37
C TYR A 169 10.15 2.58 -14.30
N LEU A 170 9.43 2.81 -15.38
CA LEU A 170 7.99 2.65 -15.49
C LEU A 170 7.69 1.69 -16.65
N ALA A 171 6.81 0.73 -16.41
CA ALA A 171 6.28 -0.18 -17.43
C ALA A 171 4.76 -0.27 -17.29
N GLN A 172 4.02 -0.49 -18.38
CA GLN A 172 2.56 -0.65 -18.29
C GLN A 172 2.18 -1.94 -17.54
N SER A 173 2.84 -3.05 -17.87
CA SER A 173 2.68 -4.35 -17.21
C SER A 173 3.90 -5.21 -17.52
N ILE A 174 4.22 -6.17 -16.65
CA ILE A 174 5.28 -7.16 -16.90
C ILE A 174 4.64 -8.54 -17.11
N PRO A 175 4.82 -9.19 -18.28
CA PRO A 175 4.25 -10.49 -18.56
C PRO A 175 4.89 -11.60 -17.71
N VAL A 176 4.17 -12.72 -17.58
CA VAL A 176 4.67 -13.94 -16.93
C VAL A 176 5.91 -14.44 -17.66
N GLY A 177 6.96 -14.79 -16.91
CA GLY A 177 8.28 -15.17 -17.46
C GLY A 177 9.29 -14.02 -17.50
N GLY A 178 8.82 -12.77 -17.49
CA GLY A 178 9.68 -11.57 -17.50
C GLY A 178 10.22 -11.18 -16.13
N PHE A 179 9.91 -11.96 -15.11
CA PHE A 179 10.38 -11.74 -13.75
C PHE A 179 10.66 -13.07 -13.04
N THR A 180 11.57 -13.01 -12.08
CA THR A 180 11.88 -14.08 -11.16
C THR A 180 11.32 -13.72 -9.79
N ALA A 181 10.45 -14.59 -9.29
CA ALA A 181 9.91 -14.50 -7.94
C ALA A 181 10.58 -15.55 -7.03
N PRO A 182 10.76 -15.25 -5.73
CA PRO A 182 11.11 -16.30 -4.77
C PRO A 182 10.02 -17.37 -4.77
N PRO A 183 10.36 -18.66 -4.60
CA PRO A 183 9.37 -19.73 -4.60
C PRO A 183 8.31 -19.44 -3.54
N LEU A 184 7.04 -19.77 -3.85
CA LEU A 184 5.96 -19.72 -2.87
C LEU A 184 6.44 -20.47 -1.63
N PRO A 185 6.44 -19.86 -0.43
CA PRO A 185 6.51 -20.64 0.80
C PRO A 185 5.42 -21.69 0.65
N LYS A 186 5.79 -22.98 0.67
CA LYS A 186 4.80 -24.05 0.77
C LYS A 186 3.94 -23.64 1.96
N ASP A 187 2.65 -23.41 1.72
CA ASP A 187 1.72 -23.23 2.81
C ASP A 187 2.03 -24.35 3.79
N LYS A 188 2.51 -24.00 4.98
CA LYS A 188 2.44 -24.97 6.06
C LYS A 188 0.97 -25.37 6.05
N PRO A 189 0.65 -26.68 5.92
CA PRO A 189 -0.74 -27.09 5.97
C PRO A 189 -1.36 -26.40 7.16
N ASP A 190 -2.52 -25.79 6.96
CA ASP A 190 -3.29 -25.16 8.03
C ASP A 190 -3.31 -26.10 9.24
N ASP A 191 -2.42 -25.88 10.21
CA ASP A 191 -2.48 -26.46 11.55
C ASP A 191 -3.63 -25.79 12.34
N THR A 192 -4.75 -25.56 11.64
CA THR A 192 -6.03 -25.09 12.15
C THR A 192 -7.14 -26.09 11.83
N LYS A 193 -6.80 -27.38 11.86
CA LYS A 193 -7.68 -28.42 12.40
C LYS A 193 -6.93 -29.21 13.46
N LYS A 194 -6.59 -28.54 14.58
CA LYS A 194 -6.52 -29.29 15.83
C LYS A 194 -7.94 -29.82 16.04
N ASP A 195 -8.07 -31.15 16.11
CA ASP A 195 -9.27 -31.78 16.63
C ASP A 195 -9.71 -31.02 17.90
N PRO A 196 -11.02 -30.82 18.13
CA PRO A 196 -11.47 -30.22 19.37
C PRO A 196 -10.78 -30.95 20.52
N PRO A 197 -10.16 -30.24 21.48
CA PRO A 197 -9.49 -30.89 22.58
C PRO A 197 -10.52 -31.80 23.23
N VAL A 198 -10.24 -33.11 23.25
CA VAL A 198 -11.06 -34.08 23.98
C VAL A 198 -11.15 -33.55 25.41
N LEU A 199 -12.30 -33.00 25.77
CA LEU A 199 -12.57 -32.52 27.11
C LEU A 199 -12.46 -33.75 28.01
N LYS A 200 -11.35 -33.87 28.74
CA LYS A 200 -11.21 -34.89 29.78
C LYS A 200 -12.42 -34.72 30.72
N PRO A 201 -13.13 -35.80 31.07
CA PRO A 201 -14.31 -35.70 31.94
C PRO A 201 -13.90 -35.03 33.25
N LYS A 202 -14.62 -33.97 33.63
CA LYS A 202 -14.41 -33.27 34.90
C LYS A 202 -14.69 -34.27 36.03
N THR A 203 -13.65 -34.68 36.74
CA THR A 203 -13.81 -35.53 37.92
C THR A 203 -14.40 -34.71 39.07
N PRO A 204 -15.30 -35.27 39.89
CA PRO A 204 -15.84 -34.59 41.07
C PRO A 204 -14.69 -34.12 41.98
N GLY A 205 -14.58 -32.81 42.21
CA GLY A 205 -13.53 -32.21 43.06
C GLY A 205 -12.46 -31.38 42.34
N SER A 206 -12.47 -31.29 41.00
CA SER A 206 -11.53 -30.43 40.25
C SER A 206 -12.12 -29.05 39.93
N TYR A 207 -12.00 -28.08 40.86
CA TYR A 207 -12.30 -26.67 40.58
C TYR A 207 -11.01 -25.95 40.14
N PHE A 208 -10.82 -25.79 38.84
CA PHE A 208 -9.79 -24.90 38.29
C PHE A 208 -10.44 -23.54 37.95
N PRO A 209 -9.92 -22.40 38.44
CA PRO A 209 -10.41 -21.10 38.03
C PRO A 209 -10.20 -20.91 36.52
N GLU A 210 -11.28 -20.68 35.77
CA GLU A 210 -11.21 -20.42 34.33
C GLU A 210 -10.60 -19.03 34.07
N ILE A 211 -9.28 -18.97 33.89
CA ILE A 211 -8.60 -17.78 33.37
C ILE A 211 -8.89 -17.73 31.87
N ILE A 212 -9.96 -17.03 31.48
CA ILE A 212 -10.33 -16.87 30.07
C ILE A 212 -9.21 -16.11 29.36
N ALA A 213 -8.50 -16.78 28.45
CA ALA A 213 -7.48 -16.17 27.63
C ALA A 213 -8.06 -15.00 26.81
N PRO A 214 -7.31 -13.91 26.57
CA PRO A 214 -7.80 -12.77 25.80
C PRO A 214 -8.29 -13.13 24.39
N GLU A 215 -7.77 -14.22 23.82
CA GLU A 215 -8.11 -14.73 22.50
C GLU A 215 -9.52 -15.34 22.46
N ASP A 216 -9.91 -16.09 23.50
CA ASP A 216 -11.25 -16.69 23.61
C ASP A 216 -12.34 -15.62 23.75
N LYS A 217 -12.03 -14.53 24.48
CA LYS A 217 -12.93 -13.36 24.56
C LYS A 217 -13.13 -12.69 23.19
N ARG A 218 -12.11 -12.70 22.31
CA ARG A 218 -12.25 -12.17 20.94
C ARG A 218 -13.11 -13.09 20.08
N PHE A 219 -12.94 -14.41 20.20
CA PHE A 219 -13.72 -15.40 19.47
C PHE A 219 -15.21 -15.36 19.85
N GLU A 220 -15.51 -15.33 21.15
CA GLU A 220 -16.88 -15.16 21.68
C GLU A 220 -17.53 -13.85 21.19
N ARG A 221 -16.79 -12.73 21.26
CA ARG A 221 -17.26 -11.43 20.75
C ARG A 221 -17.56 -11.46 19.24
N HIS A 222 -16.71 -12.15 18.46
CA HIS A 222 -16.90 -12.29 17.02
C HIS A 222 -18.13 -13.15 16.68
N LYS A 223 -18.32 -14.27 17.41
CA LYS A 223 -19.48 -15.17 17.26
C LYS A 223 -20.79 -14.43 17.61
N LYS A 224 -20.80 -13.66 18.69
CA LYS A 224 -21.94 -12.82 19.08
C LYS A 224 -22.27 -11.77 18.02
N ARG A 225 -21.27 -11.03 17.52
CA ARG A 225 -21.44 -10.06 16.41
C ARG A 225 -22.02 -10.69 15.15
N LYS A 226 -21.58 -11.89 14.77
CA LYS A 226 -22.10 -12.60 13.58
C LYS A 226 -23.56 -12.99 13.76
N LYS A 227 -23.94 -13.44 14.96
CA LYS A 227 -25.34 -13.79 15.31
C LYS A 227 -26.25 -12.55 15.29
N ASP A 228 -25.79 -11.43 15.84
CA ASP A 228 -26.54 -10.16 15.84
C ASP A 228 -26.75 -9.65 14.41
N MET A 229 -25.71 -9.72 13.56
CA MET A 229 -25.80 -9.29 12.16
C MET A 229 -26.79 -10.14 11.34
N LEU A 230 -26.85 -11.45 11.59
CA LEU A 230 -27.81 -12.35 10.96
C LEU A 230 -29.25 -12.02 11.40
N ARG A 231 -29.45 -11.78 12.69
CA ARG A 231 -30.76 -11.38 13.25
C ARG A 231 -31.25 -10.05 12.67
N ASP A 232 -30.34 -9.09 12.46
CA ASP A 232 -30.67 -7.80 11.86
C ASP A 232 -30.99 -7.92 10.36
N LYS A 233 -30.28 -8.78 9.62
CA LYS A 233 -30.61 -9.09 8.22
C LYS A 233 -32.00 -9.71 8.10
N GLU A 234 -32.35 -10.62 9.00
CA GLU A 234 -33.65 -11.29 9.01
C GLU A 234 -34.79 -10.32 9.32
N LYS A 235 -34.62 -9.44 10.33
CA LYS A 235 -35.58 -8.36 10.62
C LYS A 235 -35.78 -7.41 9.44
N ARG A 236 -34.71 -7.06 8.71
CA ARG A 236 -34.80 -6.22 7.50
C ARG A 236 -35.58 -6.92 6.38
N ARG A 237 -35.40 -8.23 6.21
CA ARG A 237 -36.14 -9.03 5.23
C ARG A 237 -37.63 -9.09 5.56
N LEU A 238 -37.99 -9.31 6.82
CA LEU A 238 -39.38 -9.29 7.29
C LEU A 238 -40.05 -7.92 7.11
N ARG A 239 -39.34 -6.81 7.37
CA ARG A 239 -39.86 -5.45 7.12
C ARG A 239 -40.14 -5.20 5.64
N LYS A 240 -39.27 -5.66 4.73
CA LYS A 240 -39.48 -5.53 3.29
C LYS A 240 -40.70 -6.32 2.80
N GLN A 241 -40.89 -7.54 3.30
CA GLN A 241 -42.07 -8.34 2.98
C GLN A 241 -43.36 -7.69 3.49
N LYS A 242 -43.32 -7.06 4.67
CA LYS A 242 -44.48 -6.37 5.24
C LYS A 242 -44.84 -5.09 4.48
N ILE A 243 -43.85 -4.36 3.97
CA ILE A 243 -44.06 -3.19 3.10
C ILE A 243 -44.66 -3.62 1.75
N GLN A 244 -44.15 -4.72 1.18
CA GLN A 244 -44.66 -5.25 -0.08
C GLN A 244 -46.10 -5.78 0.04
N SER A 245 -46.49 -6.33 1.19
CA SER A 245 -47.89 -6.73 1.45
C SER A 245 -48.88 -5.57 1.63
N TRP A 246 -48.40 -4.32 1.75
CA TRP A 246 -49.25 -3.12 1.85
C TRP A 246 -49.45 -2.41 0.51
N GLU A 247 -48.71 -2.79 -0.55
CA GLU A 247 -48.87 -2.24 -1.91
C GLU A 247 -49.87 -3.04 -2.75
N ASP A 248 -50.35 -4.20 -2.26
CA ASP A 248 -51.32 -5.09 -2.93
C ASP A 248 -52.75 -4.99 -2.36
N PHE A 249 -53.08 -3.92 -1.62
CA PHE A 249 -54.43 -3.61 -1.10
C PHE A 249 -54.95 -2.26 -1.62
#